data_AF-W4KLV8-F1
#
_entry.id   AF-W4KLV8-F1
#
_cell.length_a   1.000
_cell.length_b   1.000
_cell.length_c   1.000
_cell.angle_alpha   90.00
_cell.angle_beta   90.00
_cell.angle_gamma   90.00
#
_symmetry.space_group_name_H-M   'P 1'
#
loop_
_entity.id
_entity.type
_entity.pdbx_description
1 polymer ?
#
loop_
_entity_poly.entity_id
_entity_poly.type
_entity_poly.pdbx_seq_one_letter_code
_entity_poly.pdbx_strand_id
1 'polypeptide(L)'
;LVGTFLVGIGDSTRREHLEVGDVALAACAGEWTAFYPDVPHCVTTIARGHRAVLAFKVYRSDDADASAEVPGDPEIARRVQGILDKIPSPFGLLLPHKYCMGTERLSGFDALLYTCLQKRADARVDLLPIVIK
;
A
#
# COMPACT_ATOMS: atom_id res chain seq x y z
N LEU A 1 3.91 5.88 -0.46
CA LEU A 1 2.57 6.47 -0.25
C LEU A 1 2.27 6.35 1.24
N VAL A 2 1.98 7.46 1.92
CA VAL A 2 1.76 7.52 3.38
C VAL A 2 0.28 7.36 3.73
N GLY A 3 -0.60 7.93 2.91
CA GLY A 3 -2.04 7.88 3.14
C GLY A 3 -2.83 8.45 1.97
N THR A 4 -4.09 8.06 1.91
CA THR A 4 -5.09 8.69 1.04
C THR A 4 -5.94 9.62 1.90
N PHE A 5 -6.09 10.87 1.47
CA PHE A 5 -6.90 11.88 2.13
C PHE A 5 -8.07 12.27 1.21
N LEU A 6 -9.27 12.34 1.77
CA LEU A 6 -10.44 12.84 1.07
C LEU A 6 -10.95 14.08 1.78
N VAL A 7 -11.24 15.14 1.02
CA VAL A 7 -11.87 16.37 1.52
C VAL A 7 -13.20 16.55 0.81
N GLY A 8 -14.29 16.66 1.58
CA GLY A 8 -15.63 16.81 1.03
C GLY A 8 -15.89 18.24 0.56
N ILE A 9 -16.38 18.38 -0.66
CA ILE A 9 -16.75 19.69 -1.25
C ILE A 9 -18.28 19.86 -1.26
N GLY A 10 -19.02 18.78 -1.52
CA GLY A 10 -20.47 18.82 -1.62
C GLY A 10 -21.08 17.44 -1.45
N ASP A 11 -22.19 17.36 -0.73
CA ASP A 11 -22.85 16.10 -0.44
C ASP A 11 -24.34 16.27 -0.19
N SER A 12 -25.16 15.58 -0.98
CA SER A 12 -26.61 15.51 -0.80
C SER A 12 -27.11 14.11 -0.42
N THR A 13 -26.20 13.15 -0.20
CA THR A 13 -26.52 11.72 -0.01
C THR A 13 -26.86 11.35 1.42
N ARG A 14 -26.35 12.12 2.41
CA ARG A 14 -26.56 11.93 3.86
C ARG A 14 -26.23 10.51 4.36
N ARG A 15 -25.36 9.78 3.67
CA ARG A 15 -24.91 8.41 4.03
C ARG A 15 -23.43 8.25 3.81
N GLU A 16 -22.81 7.35 4.55
CA GLU A 16 -21.44 6.92 4.27
C GLU A 16 -21.43 6.10 2.97
N HIS A 17 -20.52 6.46 2.07
CA HIS A 17 -20.38 5.79 0.77
C HIS A 17 -18.94 5.32 0.54
N LEU A 18 -18.02 5.59 1.47
CA LEU A 18 -16.67 5.07 1.41
C LEU A 18 -16.57 3.92 2.40
N GLU A 19 -16.27 2.73 1.93
CA GLU A 19 -15.94 1.58 2.77
C GLU A 19 -14.42 1.44 2.80
N VAL A 20 -13.83 1.35 4.01
CA VAL A 20 -12.40 1.15 4.24
C VAL A 20 -12.24 0.03 5.26
N GLY A 21 -11.84 -1.16 4.80
CA GLY A 21 -11.87 -2.37 5.63
C GLY A 21 -13.31 -2.63 6.11
N ASP A 22 -13.47 -2.76 7.43
CA ASP A 22 -14.78 -3.01 8.07
C ASP A 22 -15.50 -1.72 8.51
N VAL A 23 -15.01 -0.55 8.11
CA VAL A 23 -15.53 0.75 8.56
C VAL A 23 -16.12 1.53 7.38
N ALA A 24 -17.33 2.06 7.59
CA ALA A 24 -17.96 3.00 6.69
C ALA A 24 -17.58 4.44 7.08
N LEU A 25 -17.17 5.24 6.11
CA LEU A 25 -16.67 6.60 6.29
C LEU A 25 -17.37 7.57 5.31
N ALA A 26 -17.32 8.84 5.69
CA ALA A 26 -17.78 9.96 4.86
C ALA A 26 -16.78 11.11 4.94
N ALA A 27 -16.76 11.92 3.88
CA ALA A 27 -16.16 13.25 3.89
C ALA A 27 -17.27 14.21 3.44
N CYS A 28 -18.07 14.72 4.39
CA CYS A 28 -19.11 15.68 4.07
C CYS A 28 -18.48 17.04 3.71
N ALA A 29 -19.28 17.96 3.18
CA ALA A 29 -18.80 19.28 2.81
C ALA A 29 -18.10 19.99 3.99
N GLY A 30 -16.82 20.31 3.83
CA GLY A 30 -15.98 20.93 4.88
C GLY A 30 -15.32 19.93 5.84
N GLU A 31 -15.60 18.64 5.70
CA GLU A 31 -14.98 17.57 6.48
C GLU A 31 -13.92 16.81 5.67
N TRP A 32 -13.07 16.06 6.36
CA TRP A 32 -12.07 15.22 5.73
C TRP A 32 -11.99 13.86 6.40
N THR A 33 -11.54 12.87 5.64
CA THR A 33 -11.17 11.55 6.17
C THR A 33 -9.87 11.09 5.55
N ALA A 34 -9.15 10.21 6.25
CA ALA A 34 -7.89 9.66 5.78
C ALA A 34 -7.77 8.18 6.12
N PHE A 35 -7.12 7.42 5.25
CA PHE A 35 -6.89 5.99 5.45
C PHE A 35 -5.59 5.54 4.78
N TYR A 36 -5.06 4.42 5.26
CA TYR A 36 -3.87 3.82 4.67
C TYR A 36 -4.20 3.19 3.31
N PRO A 37 -3.32 3.34 2.31
CA PRO A 37 -3.61 2.96 0.93
C PRO A 37 -3.68 1.45 0.68
N ASP A 38 -3.11 0.66 1.58
CA ASP A 38 -3.06 -0.80 1.58
C ASP A 38 -4.32 -1.44 2.20
N VAL A 39 -5.17 -0.64 2.85
CA VAL A 39 -6.47 -1.10 3.35
C VAL A 39 -7.45 -1.18 2.16
N PRO A 40 -8.09 -2.35 1.91
CA PRO A 40 -9.11 -2.48 0.88
C PRO A 40 -10.20 -1.44 1.07
N HIS A 41 -10.56 -0.74 0.00
CA HIS A 41 -11.55 0.31 0.04
C HIS A 41 -12.36 0.36 -1.25
N CYS A 42 -13.61 0.79 -1.13
CA CYS A 42 -14.47 1.02 -2.29
C CYS A 42 -15.45 2.18 -2.04
N VAL A 43 -15.99 2.72 -3.13
CA VAL A 43 -17.09 3.69 -3.06
C VAL A 43 -18.38 2.98 -3.47
N THR A 44 -19.37 2.96 -2.59
CA THR A 44 -20.65 2.32 -2.86
C THR A 44 -21.49 3.14 -3.84
N THR A 45 -22.43 2.49 -4.51
CA THR A 45 -23.29 3.15 -5.51
C THR A 45 -24.21 4.18 -4.84
N ILE A 46 -24.22 5.40 -5.38
CA ILE A 46 -25.15 6.46 -4.97
C ILE A 46 -26.42 6.37 -5.82
N ALA A 47 -27.52 5.89 -5.24
CA ALA A 47 -28.79 5.74 -5.96
C ALA A 47 -29.52 7.08 -6.18
N ARG A 48 -29.32 8.08 -5.30
CA ARG A 48 -29.97 9.39 -5.38
C ARG A 48 -29.08 10.47 -4.76
N GLY A 49 -29.02 11.63 -5.41
CA GLY A 49 -28.20 12.75 -4.98
C GLY A 49 -26.80 12.70 -5.60
N HIS A 50 -25.87 13.46 -5.02
CA HIS A 50 -24.49 13.53 -5.47
C HIS A 50 -23.54 13.71 -4.28
N ARG A 51 -22.30 13.27 -4.46
CA ARG A 51 -21.18 13.55 -3.56
C ARG A 51 -19.95 13.92 -4.38
N ALA A 52 -19.31 15.00 -3.99
CA ALA A 52 -18.08 15.50 -4.59
C ALA A 52 -16.99 15.58 -3.51
N VAL A 53 -15.86 14.94 -3.77
CA VAL A 53 -14.68 14.90 -2.90
C VAL A 53 -13.43 15.22 -3.70
N LEU A 54 -12.45 15.87 -3.07
CA LEU A 54 -11.06 15.89 -3.57
C LEU A 54 -10.29 14.76 -2.91
N ALA A 55 -9.68 13.92 -3.74
CA ALA A 55 -8.84 12.82 -3.26
C ALA A 55 -7.36 13.17 -3.48
N PHE A 56 -6.59 13.15 -2.39
CA PHE A 56 -5.16 13.40 -2.39
C PHE A 56 -4.41 12.15 -1.95
N LYS A 57 -3.32 11.86 -2.63
CA LYS A 57 -2.36 10.84 -2.22
C LYS A 57 -1.13 11.55 -1.65
N VAL A 58 -0.84 11.33 -0.39
CA VAL A 58 0.33 11.93 0.27
C VAL A 58 1.50 10.98 0.16
N TYR A 59 2.56 11.40 -0.52
CA TYR A 59 3.81 10.64 -0.63
C TYR A 59 4.80 11.18 0.40
N ARG A 60 5.64 10.30 0.93
CA ARG A 60 6.82 10.75 1.69
C ARG A 60 7.77 11.37 0.68
N SER A 61 8.30 12.56 0.99
CA SER A 61 9.33 13.18 0.16
C SER A 61 10.59 12.32 0.21
N ASP A 62 11.22 12.10 -0.93
CA ASP A 62 12.49 11.36 -1.04
C ASP A 62 13.65 12.11 -0.34
N ASP A 63 13.47 13.41 -0.02
CA ASP A 63 14.45 14.24 0.71
C ASP A 63 14.42 14.06 2.23
N ALA A 64 13.44 13.32 2.78
CA ALA A 64 13.46 12.93 4.18
C ALA A 64 14.38 11.72 4.36
N ASP A 65 15.68 11.98 4.34
CA ASP A 65 16.77 11.02 4.57
C ASP A 65 16.62 9.70 3.82
N ALA A 66 17.08 9.73 2.56
CA ALA A 66 17.53 8.56 1.83
C ALA A 66 18.80 7.93 2.45
N SER A 67 18.84 7.77 3.77
CA SER A 67 19.69 6.73 4.34
C SER A 67 19.05 5.40 3.98
N ALA A 68 19.84 4.55 3.34
CA ALA A 68 19.51 3.18 2.98
C ALA A 68 19.31 2.31 4.23
N GLU A 69 18.38 2.68 5.10
CA GLU A 69 17.89 1.80 6.15
C GLU A 69 17.03 0.75 5.46
N VAL A 70 17.62 -0.43 5.32
CA VAL A 70 16.89 -1.68 5.20
C VAL A 70 15.67 -1.57 6.14
N PRO A 71 14.42 -1.71 5.66
CA PRO A 71 13.26 -1.51 6.52
C PRO A 71 13.31 -2.52 7.67
N GLY A 72 13.68 -2.05 8.87
CA GLY A 72 13.73 -2.85 10.08
C GLY A 72 15.13 -3.16 10.62
N ASP A 73 15.12 -3.79 11.79
CA ASP A 73 16.30 -4.18 12.55
C ASP A 73 17.32 -4.97 11.69
N PRO A 74 18.60 -4.58 11.66
CA PRO A 74 19.65 -5.29 10.92
C PRO A 74 19.73 -6.79 11.23
N GLU A 75 19.37 -7.19 12.45
CA GLU A 75 19.31 -8.59 12.83
C GLU A 75 18.21 -9.34 12.08
N ILE A 76 17.04 -8.72 11.92
CA ILE A 76 15.92 -9.29 11.16
C ILE A 76 16.33 -9.43 9.70
N ALA A 77 16.96 -8.40 9.11
CA ALA A 77 17.45 -8.46 7.74
C ALA A 77 18.43 -9.62 7.52
N ARG A 78 19.37 -9.82 8.44
CA ARG A 78 20.32 -10.94 8.37
C ARG A 78 19.63 -12.30 8.47
N ARG A 79 18.63 -12.42 9.35
CA ARG A 79 17.84 -13.66 9.49
C ARG A 79 17.05 -13.96 8.21
N VAL A 80 16.39 -12.95 7.64
CA VAL A 80 15.66 -13.06 6.37
C VAL A 80 16.59 -13.48 5.24
N GLN A 81 17.74 -12.82 5.08
CA GLN A 81 18.74 -13.20 4.08
C GLN A 81 19.17 -14.66 4.24
N GLY A 82 19.51 -15.09 5.46
CA GLY A 82 19.95 -16.46 5.72
C GLY A 82 18.86 -17.52 5.49
N ILE A 83 17.58 -17.15 5.51
CA ILE A 83 16.48 -18.05 5.10
C ILE A 83 16.40 -18.08 3.58
N LEU A 84 16.40 -16.91 2.93
CA LEU A 84 16.28 -16.80 1.48
C LEU A 84 17.42 -17.50 0.75
N ASP A 85 18.67 -17.41 1.23
CA ASP A 85 19.84 -18.05 0.63
C ASP A 85 19.74 -19.60 0.61
N LYS A 86 18.89 -20.18 1.46
CA LYS A 86 18.66 -21.63 1.51
C LYS A 86 17.58 -22.10 0.54
N ILE A 87 16.81 -21.18 -0.05
CA ILE A 87 15.75 -21.53 -0.99
C ILE A 87 16.37 -21.68 -2.40
N PRO A 88 16.29 -22.87 -3.01
CA PRO A 88 16.83 -23.08 -4.35
C PRO A 88 16.01 -22.32 -5.39
N SER A 89 16.71 -21.71 -6.35
CA SER A 89 16.12 -21.04 -7.52
C SER A 89 15.69 -22.06 -8.59
N PRO A 90 14.60 -21.83 -9.35
CA PRO A 90 13.67 -20.70 -9.25
C PRO A 90 12.55 -20.95 -8.23
N PHE A 91 12.10 -19.88 -7.56
CA PHE A 91 10.94 -19.90 -6.68
C PHE A 91 10.14 -18.59 -6.78
N GLY A 92 8.88 -18.64 -6.40
CA GLY A 92 8.00 -17.48 -6.30
C GLY A 92 7.59 -17.23 -4.85
N LEU A 93 7.40 -15.96 -4.49
CA LEU A 93 6.85 -15.56 -3.20
C LEU A 93 5.60 -14.74 -3.44
N LEU A 94 4.48 -15.19 -2.88
CA LEU A 94 3.25 -14.41 -2.84
C LEU A 94 3.32 -13.49 -1.62
N LEU A 95 3.30 -12.19 -1.86
CA LEU A 95 3.31 -11.20 -0.79
C LEU A 95 1.94 -11.09 -0.11
N PRO A 96 1.89 -10.92 1.22
CA PRO A 96 0.64 -10.83 1.96
C PRO A 96 -0.11 -9.50 1.70
N HIS A 97 0.59 -8.40 1.43
CA HIS A 97 -0.06 -7.12 1.19
C HIS A 97 -0.65 -7.02 -0.22
N LYS A 98 -1.80 -6.37 -0.31
CA LYS A 98 -2.42 -6.01 -1.59
C LYS A 98 -1.89 -4.65 -2.03
N TYR A 99 -1.22 -4.64 -3.18
CA TYR A 99 -0.71 -3.42 -3.80
C TYR A 99 -1.62 -2.96 -4.93
N CYS A 100 -1.72 -1.65 -5.12
CA CYS A 100 -2.39 -1.10 -6.29
C CYS A 100 -1.58 -1.41 -7.56
N MET A 101 -2.27 -1.48 -8.71
CA MET A 101 -1.59 -1.54 -10.00
C MET A 101 -0.68 -0.31 -10.17
N GLY A 102 0.57 -0.55 -10.60
CA GLY A 102 1.58 0.49 -10.79
C GLY A 102 2.40 0.84 -9.53
N THR A 103 2.29 0.06 -8.44
CA THR A 103 3.20 0.23 -7.31
C THR A 103 4.64 -0.13 -7.69
N GLU A 104 5.55 0.85 -7.60
CA GLU A 104 6.98 0.68 -7.88
C GLU A 104 7.81 0.37 -6.62
N ARG A 105 7.28 0.68 -5.43
CA ARG A 105 7.97 0.48 -4.14
C ARG A 105 7.06 -0.26 -3.17
N LEU A 106 7.57 -1.37 -2.63
CA LEU A 106 6.91 -2.14 -1.58
C LEU A 106 7.07 -1.45 -0.22
N SER A 107 6.32 -1.92 0.78
CA SER A 107 6.29 -1.36 2.13
C SER A 107 6.60 -2.41 3.19
N GLY A 108 7.12 -1.96 4.33
CA GLY A 108 7.32 -2.81 5.52
C GLY A 108 8.16 -4.06 5.26
N PHE A 109 7.64 -5.21 5.70
CA PHE A 109 8.34 -6.50 5.57
C PHE A 109 8.50 -6.97 4.11
N ASP A 110 7.57 -6.59 3.23
CA ASP A 110 7.65 -6.95 1.80
C ASP A 110 8.82 -6.24 1.12
N ALA A 111 9.07 -4.98 1.51
CA ALA A 111 10.25 -4.23 1.07
C ALA A 111 11.56 -4.85 1.58
N LEU A 112 11.57 -5.34 2.83
CA LEU A 112 12.72 -6.07 3.39
C LEU A 112 13.00 -7.35 2.60
N LEU A 113 11.97 -8.18 2.38
CA LEU A 113 12.09 -9.41 1.58
C LEU A 113 12.62 -9.12 0.18
N TYR A 114 12.04 -8.15 -0.51
CA TYR A 114 12.44 -7.76 -1.86
C TYR A 114 13.90 -7.28 -1.91
N THR A 115 14.31 -6.45 -0.93
CA THR A 115 15.70 -5.97 -0.82
C THR A 115 16.69 -7.13 -0.61
N CYS A 116 16.35 -8.10 0.25
CA CYS A 116 17.20 -9.28 0.49
C CYS A 116 17.28 -10.20 -0.74
N LEU A 117 16.18 -10.36 -1.47
CA LEU A 117 16.17 -11.12 -2.72
C LEU A 117 17.06 -10.47 -3.78
N GLN A 118 16.97 -9.14 -3.95
CA GLN A 118 17.79 -8.40 -4.92
C GLN A 118 19.30 -8.50 -4.65
N LYS A 119 19.71 -8.78 -3.41
CA LYS A 119 21.12 -8.98 -3.04
C LYS A 119 21.66 -10.36 -3.41
N ARG A 120 20.82 -11.31 -3.82
CA ARG A 120 21.28 -12.64 -4.24
C ARG A 120 21.97 -12.54 -5.59
N ALA A 121 23.25 -12.93 -5.63
CA ALA A 121 24.06 -12.91 -6.84
C ALA A 121 23.60 -13.91 -7.91
N ASP A 122 22.90 -14.98 -7.50
CA ASP A 122 22.49 -16.10 -8.35
C ASP A 122 21.05 -15.97 -8.88
N ALA A 123 20.35 -14.87 -8.57
CA ALA A 123 18.94 -14.73 -8.87
C ALA A 123 18.63 -13.40 -9.58
N ARG A 124 17.82 -13.49 -10.64
CA ARG A 124 17.08 -12.35 -11.16
C ARG A 124 15.74 -12.29 -10.43
N VAL A 125 15.42 -11.13 -9.87
CA VAL A 125 14.19 -10.91 -9.11
C VAL A 125 13.27 -10.01 -9.91
N ASP A 126 12.12 -10.54 -10.32
CA ASP A 126 11.08 -9.79 -11.02
C ASP A 126 9.84 -9.67 -10.11
N LEU A 127 9.25 -8.47 -10.02
CA LEU A 127 8.01 -8.21 -9.28
C LEU A 127 6.83 -8.31 -10.26
N LEU A 128 5.95 -9.30 -10.06
CA LEU A 128 4.82 -9.56 -10.96
C LEU A 128 3.48 -9.27 -10.26
N PRO A 129 2.61 -8.40 -10.81
CA PRO A 129 1.28 -8.19 -10.26
C PRO A 129 0.39 -9.42 -10.52
N ILE A 130 -0.24 -9.94 -9.47
CA ILE A 130 -1.21 -11.03 -9.57
C ILE A 130 -2.59 -10.46 -9.26
N VAL A 131 -3.50 -10.54 -10.23
CA VAL A 131 -4.91 -10.19 -10.04
C VAL A 131 -5.62 -11.38 -9.41
N ILE A 132 -6.03 -11.20 -8.16
CA ILE A 132 -6.80 -12.21 -7.41
C ILE A 132 -8.29 -11.85 -7.56
N LYS A 133 -9.12 -12.84 -7.91
CA LYS A 133 -10.59 -12.67 -8.05
C LYS A 133 -11.29 -12.63 -6.70
#